data_AF-A0A3A6CRN2-F1
#
_entry.id   AF-A0A3A6CRN2-F1
#
_cell.length_a   1.000
_cell.length_b   1.000
_cell.length_c   1.000
_cell.angle_alpha   90.00
_cell.angle_beta   90.00
_cell.angle_gamma   90.00
#
_symmetry.space_group_name_H-M   'P 1'
#
loop_
_entity.id
_entity.type
_entity.pdbx_description
1 polymer ?
#
loop_
_entity_poly.entity_id
_entity_poly.type
_entity_poly.pdbx_seq_one_letter_code
_entity_poly.pdbx_strand_id
1 'polypeptide(L)'
;MKKDKNSSRSRKWMQYNDFVNNPNCKNFLVKLFEGYGISYKFKEKCVDVQYTNAKYKIWIDSENIMLVVRSRKTGECKRYYKDNPYQELCEDIVSSC
;
A
#
# COMPACT_ATOMS: atom_id res chain seq x y z
N MET A 1 -14.86 -9.71 7.88
CA MET A 1 -14.23 -10.67 8.82
C MET A 1 -12.79 -10.27 9.03
N LYS A 2 -12.33 -10.16 10.28
CA LYS A 2 -10.91 -9.98 10.61
C LYS A 2 -10.16 -11.23 10.18
N LYS A 3 -9.09 -11.10 9.38
CA LYS A 3 -8.26 -12.25 9.01
C LYS A 3 -7.55 -12.76 10.27
N ASP A 4 -7.47 -14.08 10.44
CA ASP A 4 -6.61 -14.65 11.48
C ASP A 4 -5.15 -14.39 11.10
N LYS A 5 -4.48 -13.52 11.86
CA LYS A 5 -3.09 -13.13 11.64
C LYS A 5 -2.10 -14.29 11.78
N ASN A 6 -2.45 -15.31 12.56
CA ASN A 6 -1.60 -16.46 12.82
C ASN A 6 -1.72 -17.54 11.75
N SER A 7 -2.77 -17.47 10.91
CA SER A 7 -2.93 -18.41 9.81
C SER A 7 -1.74 -18.34 8.84
N SER A 8 -1.38 -19.50 8.27
CA SER A 8 -0.29 -19.59 7.29
C SER A 8 -0.54 -18.69 6.07
N ARG A 9 -1.80 -18.47 5.70
CA ARG A 9 -2.18 -17.54 4.62
C ARG A 9 -1.83 -16.10 4.97
N SER A 10 -2.20 -15.63 6.17
CA SER A 10 -1.90 -14.27 6.61
C SER A 10 -0.41 -14.01 6.76
N ARG A 11 0.35 -14.98 7.27
CA ARG A 11 1.82 -14.88 7.36
C ARG A 11 2.46 -14.75 5.98
N LYS A 12 2.05 -15.58 5.01
CA LYS A 12 2.51 -15.45 3.62
C LYS A 12 2.14 -14.09 3.03
N TRP A 13 0.90 -13.64 3.25
CA TRP A 13 0.45 -12.33 2.77
C TRP A 13 1.36 -11.21 3.29
N MET A 14 1.67 -11.20 4.60
CA MET A 14 2.59 -10.22 5.18
C MET A 14 3.98 -10.33 4.56
N GLN A 15 4.54 -11.53 4.42
CA GLN A 15 5.87 -11.71 3.82
C GLN A 15 5.98 -11.13 2.40
N TYR A 16 4.95 -11.32 1.56
CA TYR A 16 4.97 -10.81 0.19
C TYR A 16 4.68 -9.32 0.10
N ASN A 17 3.83 -8.78 0.98
CA ASN A 17 3.37 -7.40 0.90
C ASN A 17 4.13 -6.45 1.83
N ASP A 18 5.05 -6.91 2.66
CA ASP A 18 5.76 -6.04 3.61
C ASP A 18 6.82 -5.15 2.93
N PHE A 19 6.43 -3.98 2.42
CA PHE A 19 7.38 -3.01 1.85
C PHE A 19 8.31 -2.36 2.90
N VAL A 20 8.08 -2.57 4.20
CA VAL A 20 8.93 -2.04 5.28
C VAL A 20 10.14 -2.94 5.46
N ASN A 21 9.92 -4.25 5.59
CA ASN A 21 10.99 -5.21 5.90
C ASN A 21 11.41 -6.09 4.72
N ASN A 22 10.66 -6.13 3.61
CA ASN A 22 10.99 -6.92 2.43
C ASN A 22 11.52 -6.02 1.28
N PRO A 23 12.84 -6.01 1.00
CA PRO A 23 13.43 -5.22 -0.07
C PRO A 23 12.87 -5.53 -1.46
N ASN A 24 12.50 -6.79 -1.72
CA ASN A 24 11.92 -7.18 -3.00
C ASN A 24 10.53 -6.54 -3.19
N CYS A 25 9.71 -6.54 -2.14
CA CYS A 25 8.43 -5.83 -2.16
C CYS A 25 8.65 -4.33 -2.37
N LYS A 26 9.59 -3.71 -1.64
CA LYS A 26 9.91 -2.29 -1.78
C LYS A 26 10.36 -1.92 -3.20
N ASN A 27 11.27 -2.71 -3.79
CA ASN A 27 11.75 -2.50 -5.16
C ASN A 27 10.63 -2.68 -6.21
N PHE A 28 9.73 -3.64 -5.99
CA PHE A 28 8.54 -3.80 -6.83
C PHE A 28 7.64 -2.56 -6.75
N LEU A 29 7.35 -2.04 -5.55
CA LEU A 29 6.56 -0.81 -5.39
C LEU A 29 7.22 0.39 -6.06
N VAL A 30 8.54 0.53 -5.95
CA VAL A 30 9.30 1.61 -6.61
C VAL A 30 9.06 1.60 -8.13
N LYS A 31 9.28 0.45 -8.77
CA LYS A 31 9.06 0.30 -10.23
C LYS A 31 7.60 0.58 -10.61
N LEU A 32 6.67 0.15 -9.76
CA LEU A 32 5.25 0.36 -9.99
C LEU A 32 4.90 1.85 -9.89
N PHE A 33 5.34 2.57 -8.85
CA PHE A 33 5.11 4.00 -8.73
C PHE A 33 5.73 4.78 -9.89
N GLU A 34 6.96 4.43 -10.30
CA GLU A 34 7.61 5.03 -11.46
C GLU A 34 6.81 4.81 -12.75
N GLY A 35 6.31 3.58 -12.97
CA GLY A 35 5.50 3.25 -14.14
C GLY A 35 4.17 4.02 -14.21
N TYR A 36 3.58 4.38 -13.06
CA TYR A 36 2.37 5.20 -12.99
C TYR A 36 2.66 6.71 -12.88
N GLY A 37 3.92 7.14 -12.83
CA GLY A 37 4.28 8.54 -12.60
C GLY A 37 3.92 9.07 -11.21
N ILE A 38 3.83 8.19 -10.22
CA ILE A 38 3.52 8.53 -8.82
C ILE A 38 4.81 8.89 -8.09
N SER A 39 4.86 10.10 -7.51
CA SER A 39 5.95 10.50 -6.63
C SER A 39 5.81 9.82 -5.27
N TYR A 40 6.91 9.40 -4.66
CA TYR A 40 6.88 8.64 -3.40
C TYR A 40 8.00 9.01 -2.43
N LYS A 41 7.73 8.84 -1.13
CA LYS A 41 8.71 8.94 -0.04
C LYS A 41 8.44 7.86 1.00
N PHE A 42 9.34 6.88 1.06
CA PHE A 42 9.31 5.86 2.11
C PHE A 42 9.70 6.47 3.46
N LYS A 43 8.96 6.06 4.49
CA LYS A 43 9.20 6.33 5.91
C LYS A 43 9.25 5.01 6.66
N GLU A 44 9.64 5.04 7.92
CA GLU A 44 9.83 3.85 8.75
C GLU A 44 8.67 2.83 8.69
N LYS A 45 7.41 3.29 8.69
CA LYS A 45 6.22 2.41 8.73
C LYS A 45 5.17 2.72 7.66
N CYS A 46 5.50 3.58 6.69
CA CYS A 46 4.54 4.01 5.68
C CYS A 46 5.23 4.59 4.45
N VAL A 47 4.45 4.82 3.39
CA VAL A 47 4.86 5.56 2.20
C VAL A 47 3.94 6.75 2.05
N ASP A 48 4.52 7.94 1.93
CA ASP A 48 3.78 9.10 1.43
C ASP A 48 3.89 9.10 -0.09
N VAL A 49 2.77 9.23 -0.78
CA VAL A 49 2.73 9.28 -2.25
C VAL A 49 1.97 10.51 -2.74
N GLN A 50 2.34 11.00 -3.90
CA GLN A 50 1.73 12.14 -4.55
C GLN A 50 1.55 11.85 -6.04
N TYR A 51 0.35 12.11 -6.54
CA TYR A 51 0.04 12.12 -7.96
C TYR A 51 -0.67 13.44 -8.27
N THR A 52 -0.17 14.18 -9.25
CA THR A 52 -0.59 15.57 -9.53
C THR A 52 -0.61 16.43 -8.25
N ASN A 53 -1.79 16.94 -7.85
CA ASN A 53 -2.03 17.74 -6.65
C ASN A 53 -2.56 16.92 -5.47
N ALA A 54 -2.81 15.61 -5.65
CA ALA A 54 -3.34 14.74 -4.61
C ALA A 54 -2.22 14.04 -3.83
N LYS A 55 -2.39 13.95 -2.51
CA LYS A 55 -1.42 13.35 -1.58
C LYS A 55 -2.08 12.24 -0.77
N TYR A 56 -1.39 11.13 -0.62
CA TYR A 56 -1.87 9.97 0.10
C TYR A 56 -0.80 9.42 1.06
N LYS A 57 -1.27 8.72 2.10
CA LYS A 57 -0.42 7.91 2.99
C LYS A 57 -0.81 6.45 2.85
N ILE A 58 0.17 5.60 2.61
CA ILE A 58 0.01 4.14 2.48
C ILE A 58 0.67 3.46 3.68
N TRP A 59 -0.01 2.55 4.35
CA TRP A 59 0.58 1.69 5.39
C TRP A 59 -0.06 0.31 5.42
N ILE A 60 0.65 -0.64 6.03
CA ILE A 60 0.13 -1.99 6.27
C ILE A 60 -0.48 -1.99 7.66
N ASP A 61 -1.73 -2.43 7.75
CA ASP A 61 -2.38 -2.78 9.02
C ASP A 61 -2.13 -4.28 9.28
N SER A 62 -1.11 -4.57 10.09
CA SER A 62 -0.71 -5.93 10.44
C SER A 62 -1.71 -6.66 11.33
N GLU A 63 -2.58 -5.94 12.04
CA GLU A 63 -3.60 -6.57 12.88
C GLU A 63 -4.79 -7.06 12.06
N ASN A 64 -5.05 -6.42 10.92
CA ASN A 64 -6.13 -6.78 10.01
C ASN A 64 -5.65 -7.44 8.70
N ILE A 65 -4.33 -7.51 8.48
CA ILE A 65 -3.69 -8.12 7.30
C ILE A 65 -4.22 -7.50 6.00
N MET A 66 -4.03 -6.18 5.90
CA MET A 66 -4.51 -5.37 4.79
C MET A 66 -3.61 -4.16 4.53
N LEU A 67 -3.70 -3.62 3.33
CA LEU A 67 -3.10 -2.34 2.97
C LEU A 67 -4.12 -1.22 3.14
N VAL A 68 -3.71 -0.08 3.68
CA VAL A 68 -4.57 1.08 3.87
C VAL A 68 -3.98 2.28 3.16
N VAL A 69 -4.83 2.99 2.42
CA VAL A 69 -4.51 4.24 1.74
C VAL A 69 -5.39 5.33 2.29
N ARG A 70 -4.80 6.40 2.80
CA ARG A 70 -5.52 7.57 3.30
C ARG A 70 -5.25 8.80 2.46
N SER A 71 -6.31 9.41 1.94
CA SER A 71 -6.24 10.74 1.35
C SER A 71 -5.84 11.76 2.41
N ARG A 72 -4.79 12.56 2.14
CA ARG A 72 -4.36 13.63 3.04
C ARG A 72 -5.32 14.82 3.03
N LYS A 73 -6.08 15.00 1.94
CA LYS A 73 -7.05 16.09 1.77
C LYS A 73 -8.36 15.80 2.50
N THR A 74 -8.96 14.63 2.25
CA THR A 74 -10.29 14.28 2.77
C THR A 74 -10.22 13.46 4.06
N GLY A 75 -9.08 12.82 4.33
CA GLY A 75 -8.94 11.92 5.47
C GLY A 75 -9.55 10.53 5.25
N GLU A 76 -10.25 10.31 4.13
CA GLU A 76 -10.88 9.04 3.79
C GLU A 76 -9.85 7.93 3.62
N CYS A 77 -10.22 6.72 4.06
CA CYS A 77 -9.37 5.54 4.01
C CYS A 77 -9.97 4.47 3.12
N LYS A 78 -9.22 4.06 2.08
CA LYS A 78 -9.50 2.85 1.28
C LYS A 78 -8.66 1.69 1.81
N ARG A 79 -9.24 0.49 1.84
CA ARG A 79 -8.64 -0.72 2.43
C ARG A 79 -8.59 -1.83 1.37
N TYR A 80 -7.44 -2.49 1.25
CA TYR A 80 -7.19 -3.52 0.24
C TYR A 80 -6.82 -4.84 0.90
N TYR A 81 -7.56 -5.89 0.54
CA TYR A 81 -7.44 -7.23 1.14
C TYR A 81 -6.91 -8.30 0.18
N LYS A 82 -6.74 -7.96 -1.10
CA LYS A 82 -6.26 -8.88 -2.16
C LYS A 82 -4.83 -9.33 -1.88
N ASP A 83 -4.45 -10.47 -2.45
CA ASP A 83 -3.14 -11.07 -2.21
C ASP A 83 -1.97 -10.21 -2.74
N ASN A 84 -2.19 -9.44 -3.82
CA ASN A 84 -1.32 -8.36 -4.28
C ASN A 84 -2.17 -7.10 -4.55
N PRO A 85 -2.24 -6.15 -3.60
CA PRO A 85 -3.11 -4.98 -3.69
C PRO A 85 -2.47 -3.78 -4.42
N TYR A 86 -1.18 -3.82 -4.74
CA TYR A 86 -0.43 -2.62 -5.13
C TYR A 86 -0.81 -2.08 -6.50
N GLN A 87 -1.15 -2.96 -7.44
CA GLN A 87 -1.53 -2.52 -8.79
C GLN A 87 -2.88 -1.79 -8.78
N GLU A 88 -3.90 -2.39 -8.16
CA GLU A 88 -5.21 -1.76 -7.96
C GLU A 88 -5.08 -0.43 -7.19
N LEU A 89 -4.22 -0.38 -6.17
CA LEU A 89 -3.94 0.86 -5.44
C LEU A 89 -3.39 1.96 -6.35
N CYS A 90 -2.46 1.65 -7.25
CA CYS A 90 -1.90 2.64 -8.16
C CYS A 90 -2.93 3.12 -9.17
N GLU A 91 -3.72 2.19 -9.72
CA GLU A 91 -4.84 2.50 -10.63
C GLU A 91 -5.83 3.45 -9.94
N ASP A 92 -6.21 3.16 -8.69
CA ASP A 92 -7.11 4.00 -7.91
C ASP A 92 -6.56 5.41 -7.63
N ILE A 93 -5.26 5.53 -7.33
CA ILE A 93 -4.63 6.84 -7.09
C ILE A 93 -4.68 7.69 -8.36
N VAL A 94 -4.40 7.09 -9.52
CA VAL A 94 -4.39 7.79 -10.80
C VAL A 94 -5.81 8.13 -11.25
N SER A 95 -6.78 7.23 -11.07
CA SER A 95 -8.18 7.46 -11.46
C SER A 95 -8.94 8.43 -10.57
N SER A 96 -8.43 8.70 -9.36
CA SER A 96 -9.05 9.63 -8.40
C SER A 96 -8.66 11.10 -8.62
N CYS A 97 -7.84 11.38 -9.64
CA CYS A 97 -7.36 12.72 -9.98
C CYS A 97 -8.02 13.28 -11.24
#